data_AF-A0A3D3S213-F1
#
_entry.id   AF-A0A3D3S213-F1
#
_cell.length_a   1.000
_cell.length_b   1.000
_cell.length_c   1.000
_cell.angle_alpha   90.00
_cell.angle_beta   90.00
_cell.angle_gamma   90.00
#
_symmetry.space_group_name_H-M   'P 1'
#
loop_
_entity.id
_entity.type
_entity.pdbx_description
1 polymer ?
#
loop_
_entity_poly.entity_id
_entity_poly.type
_entity_poly.pdbx_seq_one_letter_code
_entity_poly.pdbx_strand_id
1 'polypeptide(L)'
;KDNQEDKEPLFDTVDTVRDSLTAFTGMLPGMTVNTARLREAARAGYATATDLADYLVRKGLPFRDAHEVVGRAVRAAASDERDLADMTLDELRAFSPLIDADIFDVLTLEGSVAARDHLGGTAPRQVRAAVGRARARLDNI
;
A
#
# COMPACT_ATOMS: atom_id res chain seq x y z
N LYS A 1 38.27 -32.81 8.49
CA LYS A 1 37.92 -33.05 7.07
C LYS A 1 36.58 -32.38 6.77
N ASP A 2 35.58 -32.54 7.63
CA ASP A 2 34.23 -31.92 7.49
C ASP A 2 34.19 -30.39 7.45
N ASN A 3 35.13 -29.67 8.07
CA ASN A 3 35.18 -28.19 8.01
C ASN A 3 36.11 -27.67 6.88
N GLN A 4 36.39 -28.47 5.84
CA GLN A 4 37.14 -27.97 4.68
C GLN A 4 36.19 -27.28 3.69
N GLU A 5 34.99 -27.83 3.51
CA GLU A 5 33.94 -27.38 2.59
C GLU A 5 33.14 -26.15 3.06
N ASP A 6 33.43 -25.59 4.24
CA ASP A 6 32.73 -24.42 4.79
C ASP A 6 33.16 -23.09 4.15
N LYS A 7 34.36 -23.04 3.57
CA LYS A 7 35.00 -21.83 3.05
C LYS A 7 34.44 -21.40 1.70
N GLU A 8 34.31 -22.34 0.78
CA GLU A 8 33.80 -22.07 -0.57
C GLU A 8 32.40 -21.42 -0.56
N PRO A 9 31.38 -21.99 0.13
CA PRO A 9 30.06 -21.34 0.20
C PRO A 9 30.09 -20.03 0.97
N LEU A 10 30.96 -19.89 1.99
CA LEU A 10 31.11 -18.64 2.73
C LEU A 10 31.67 -17.53 1.82
N PHE A 11 32.76 -17.80 1.10
CA PHE A 11 33.39 -16.81 0.22
C PHE A 11 32.49 -16.46 -0.95
N ASP A 12 31.85 -17.45 -1.58
CA ASP A 12 30.87 -17.22 -2.65
C ASP A 12 29.71 -16.34 -2.18
N THR A 13 29.19 -16.57 -0.95
CA THR A 13 28.15 -15.72 -0.36
C THR A 13 28.64 -14.29 -0.15
N VAL A 14 29.84 -14.12 0.40
CA VAL A 14 30.43 -12.79 0.65
C VAL A 14 30.62 -12.03 -0.66
N ASP A 15 31.19 -12.68 -1.68
CA ASP A 15 31.41 -12.08 -2.99
C ASP A 15 30.08 -11.70 -3.65
N THR A 16 29.10 -12.61 -3.64
CA THR A 16 27.77 -12.37 -4.21
C THR A 16 27.06 -11.19 -3.54
N VAL A 17 27.06 -11.12 -2.21
CA VAL A 17 26.42 -10.03 -1.47
C VAL A 17 27.12 -8.70 -1.73
N ARG A 18 28.46 -8.67 -1.71
CA ARG A 18 29.24 -7.46 -2.02
C ARG A 18 28.92 -6.93 -3.41
N ASP A 19 28.94 -7.81 -4.41
CA ASP A 19 28.76 -7.41 -5.80
C ASP A 19 27.31 -6.98 -6.06
N SER A 20 26.34 -7.65 -5.43
CA SER A 20 24.93 -7.25 -5.45
C SER A 20 24.71 -5.85 -4.86
N LEU A 21 25.27 -5.58 -3.68
CA LEU A 21 25.18 -4.26 -3.04
C LEU A 21 25.84 -3.17 -3.89
N THR A 22 26.98 -3.47 -4.51
CA THR A 22 27.66 -2.56 -5.43
C THR A 22 26.76 -2.23 -6.63
N ALA A 23 26.12 -3.23 -7.24
CA ALA A 23 25.18 -3.00 -8.33
C ALA A 23 23.97 -2.14 -7.90
N PHE A 24 23.37 -2.41 -6.74
CA PHE A 24 22.24 -1.61 -6.23
C PHE A 24 22.61 -0.16 -5.92
N THR A 25 23.79 0.08 -5.34
CA THR A 25 24.27 1.45 -5.06
C THR A 25 24.52 2.26 -6.33
N GLY A 26 24.94 1.62 -7.43
CA GLY A 26 25.05 2.25 -8.74
C GLY A 26 23.70 2.47 -9.44
N MET A 27 22.77 1.53 -9.30
CA MET A 27 21.48 1.57 -10.01
C MET A 27 20.47 2.53 -9.38
N LEU A 28 20.31 2.52 -8.05
CA LEU A 28 19.25 3.27 -7.36
C LEU A 28 19.29 4.79 -7.61
N PRO A 29 20.45 5.47 -7.61
CA PRO A 29 20.51 6.91 -7.90
C PRO A 29 20.04 7.29 -9.32
N GLY A 30 20.17 6.37 -10.29
CA GLY A 30 19.72 6.58 -11.66
C GLY A 30 18.24 6.23 -11.90
N MET A 31 17.55 5.69 -10.89
CA MET A 31 16.15 5.28 -11.02
C MET A 31 15.22 6.49 -11.13
N THR A 32 14.34 6.49 -12.13
CA THR A 32 13.27 7.48 -12.28
C THR A 32 11.91 6.82 -12.03
N VAL A 33 11.08 7.46 -11.20
CA VAL A 33 9.74 6.97 -10.87
C VAL A 33 8.72 7.58 -11.83
N ASN A 34 7.99 6.74 -12.57
CA ASN A 34 6.85 7.17 -13.37
C ASN A 34 5.61 7.33 -12.47
N THR A 35 5.47 8.51 -11.87
CA THR A 35 4.40 8.81 -10.90
C THR A 35 3.00 8.71 -11.50
N ALA A 36 2.82 9.11 -12.77
CA ALA A 36 1.52 9.03 -13.45
C ALA A 36 1.06 7.58 -13.59
N ARG A 37 1.92 6.71 -14.12
CA ARG A 37 1.62 5.28 -14.27
C ARG A 37 1.38 4.59 -12.93
N LEU A 38 2.16 4.93 -11.91
CA LEU A 38 1.95 4.36 -10.56
C LEU A 38 0.64 4.82 -9.93
N ARG A 39 0.24 6.08 -10.14
CA ARG A 39 -1.04 6.61 -9.65
C ARG A 39 -2.21 5.90 -10.32
N GLU A 40 -2.15 5.72 -11.63
CA GLU A 40 -3.17 4.99 -12.40
C GLU A 40 -3.29 3.54 -11.91
N ALA A 41 -2.17 2.82 -11.77
CA ALA A 41 -2.15 1.45 -11.27
C ALA A 41 -2.70 1.34 -9.84
N ALA A 42 -2.44 2.33 -8.97
CA ALA A 42 -2.98 2.35 -7.61
C ALA A 42 -4.50 2.51 -7.56
N ARG A 43 -5.11 3.22 -8.52
CA ARG A 43 -6.57 3.32 -8.66
C ARG A 43 -7.18 2.00 -9.12
N ALA A 44 -6.61 1.42 -10.19
CA ALA A 44 -7.13 0.19 -10.79
C ALA A 44 -7.15 -1.03 -9.83
N GLY A 45 -6.35 -1.01 -8.76
CA GLY A 45 -6.29 -2.09 -7.78
C GLY A 45 -7.40 -2.08 -6.72
N TYR A 46 -8.36 -1.15 -6.77
CA TYR A 46 -9.37 -0.95 -5.71
C TYR A 46 -8.74 -0.76 -4.32
N ALA A 47 -7.61 -0.05 -4.26
CA ALA A 47 -6.85 0.11 -3.01
C ALA A 47 -7.68 0.75 -1.88
N THR A 48 -8.71 1.52 -2.23
CA THR A 48 -9.64 2.19 -1.32
C THR A 48 -10.77 1.27 -0.81
N ALA A 49 -10.88 0.03 -1.28
CA ALA A 49 -11.91 -0.91 -0.84
C ALA A 49 -11.85 -1.19 0.67
N THR A 50 -10.63 -1.30 1.22
CA THR A 50 -10.45 -1.46 2.67
C THR A 50 -10.89 -0.21 3.43
N ASP A 51 -10.72 0.99 2.86
CA ASP A 51 -11.19 2.23 3.46
C ASP A 51 -12.73 2.31 3.48
N LEU A 52 -13.41 1.80 2.44
CA LEU A 52 -14.87 1.64 2.45
C LEU A 52 -15.33 0.68 3.55
N ALA A 53 -14.61 -0.43 3.76
CA ALA A 53 -14.92 -1.37 4.84
C ALA A 53 -14.77 -0.70 6.21
N ASP A 54 -13.65 -0.01 6.45
CA ASP A 54 -13.39 0.74 7.68
C ASP A 54 -14.45 1.83 7.93
N TYR A 55 -14.87 2.53 6.86
CA TYR A 55 -15.94 3.53 6.91
C TYR A 55 -17.27 2.92 7.39
N LEU A 56 -17.67 1.79 6.83
CA LEU A 56 -18.91 1.10 7.22
C LEU A 56 -18.84 0.59 8.65
N VAL A 57 -17.67 0.09 9.07
CA VAL A 57 -17.43 -0.34 10.46
C VAL A 57 -17.56 0.82 11.43
N ARG A 58 -17.01 1.99 11.10
CA ARG A 58 -17.18 3.21 11.91
C ARG A 58 -18.63 3.67 11.99
N LYS A 59 -19.45 3.39 10.96
CA LYS A 59 -20.90 3.63 10.95
C LYS A 59 -21.73 2.52 11.63
N GLY A 60 -21.06 1.56 12.27
CA GLY A 60 -21.69 0.55 13.14
C GLY A 60 -21.95 -0.80 12.48
N LEU A 61 -21.52 -1.01 11.24
CA LEU A 61 -21.67 -2.30 10.56
C LEU A 61 -20.58 -3.29 11.05
N PRO A 62 -20.90 -4.53 11.44
CA PRO A 62 -19.88 -5.51 11.79
C PRO A 62 -18.90 -5.73 10.64
N PHE A 63 -17.61 -5.94 10.94
CA PHE A 63 -16.55 -6.03 9.93
C PHE A 63 -16.83 -7.10 8.86
N ARG A 64 -17.36 -8.26 9.27
CA ARG A 64 -17.73 -9.34 8.33
C ARG A 64 -18.74 -8.85 7.28
N ASP A 65 -19.76 -8.12 7.71
CA ASP A 65 -20.83 -7.64 6.84
C ASP A 65 -20.32 -6.48 5.97
N ALA A 66 -19.50 -5.59 6.54
CA ALA A 66 -18.82 -4.53 5.80
C ALA A 66 -17.94 -5.10 4.68
N HIS A 67 -17.16 -6.14 4.96
CA HIS A 67 -16.33 -6.81 3.96
C HIS A 67 -17.16 -7.45 2.85
N GLU A 68 -18.33 -8.03 3.17
CA GLU A 68 -19.24 -8.58 2.16
C GLU A 68 -19.83 -7.50 1.26
N VAL A 69 -20.28 -6.39 1.85
CA VAL A 69 -20.79 -5.20 1.14
C VAL A 69 -19.74 -4.66 0.17
N VAL A 70 -18.51 -4.44 0.66
CA VAL A 70 -17.38 -3.96 -0.16
C VAL A 70 -17.06 -4.95 -1.27
N GLY A 71 -17.06 -6.25 -0.99
CA GLY A 71 -16.81 -7.28 -2.02
C GLY A 71 -17.84 -7.24 -3.15
N ARG A 72 -19.11 -6.93 -2.87
CA ARG A 72 -20.13 -6.72 -3.90
C ARG A 72 -19.90 -5.44 -4.69
N ALA A 73 -19.56 -4.34 -4.01
CA ALA A 73 -19.28 -3.05 -4.65
C ALA A 73 -18.08 -3.14 -5.60
N VAL A 74 -16.97 -3.75 -5.17
CA VAL A 74 -15.78 -3.97 -5.98
C VAL A 74 -16.08 -4.83 -7.21
N ARG A 75 -16.86 -5.91 -7.06
CA ARG A 75 -17.26 -6.74 -8.20
C ARG A 75 -18.10 -5.97 -9.23
N ALA A 76 -18.99 -5.10 -8.78
CA ALA A 76 -19.79 -4.26 -9.67
C ALA A 76 -18.91 -3.24 -10.41
N ALA A 77 -18.06 -2.50 -9.68
CA ALA A 77 -17.13 -1.54 -10.25
C ALA A 77 -16.18 -2.20 -11.28
N ALA A 78 -15.68 -3.40 -10.98
CA ALA A 78 -14.83 -4.18 -11.88
C ALA A 78 -15.53 -4.67 -13.14
N SER A 79 -16.82 -4.99 -13.05
CA SER A 79 -17.62 -5.38 -14.21
C SER A 79 -17.88 -4.20 -15.14
N ASP A 80 -17.86 -2.99 -14.61
CA ASP A 80 -18.02 -1.72 -15.34
C ASP A 80 -16.67 -1.07 -15.73
N GLU A 81 -15.54 -1.74 -15.46
CA GLU A 81 -14.18 -1.25 -15.71
C GLU A 81 -13.88 0.15 -15.11
N ARG A 82 -14.41 0.45 -13.92
CA ARG A 82 -14.25 1.73 -13.21
C ARG A 82 -13.86 1.55 -11.74
N ASP A 83 -13.36 2.62 -11.10
CA ASP A 83 -13.02 2.60 -9.67
C ASP A 83 -14.29 2.78 -8.80
N LEU A 84 -14.21 2.40 -7.52
CA LEU A 84 -15.27 2.68 -6.53
C LEU A 84 -15.55 4.19 -6.40
N ALA A 85 -14.51 5.01 -6.54
CA ALA A 85 -14.63 6.46 -6.50
C ALA A 85 -15.43 7.05 -7.68
N ASP A 86 -15.57 6.30 -8.78
CA ASP A 86 -16.33 6.69 -9.97
C ASP A 86 -17.81 6.25 -9.90
N MET A 87 -18.21 5.54 -8.85
CA MET A 87 -19.61 5.19 -8.61
C MET A 87 -20.37 6.38 -8.01
N THR A 88 -21.60 6.57 -8.45
CA THR A 88 -22.49 7.58 -7.87
C THR A 88 -22.89 7.21 -6.44
N LEU A 89 -23.30 8.21 -5.66
CA LEU A 89 -23.76 7.98 -4.29
C LEU A 89 -24.94 6.99 -4.23
N ASP A 90 -25.86 7.07 -5.19
CA ASP A 90 -27.03 6.20 -5.25
C ASP A 90 -26.64 4.74 -5.57
N GLU A 91 -25.68 4.54 -6.48
CA GLU A 91 -25.10 3.21 -6.75
C GLU A 91 -24.42 2.64 -5.50
N LEU A 92 -23.66 3.45 -4.77
CA LEU A 92 -23.00 3.01 -3.54
C LEU A 92 -24.03 2.68 -2.44
N ARG A 93 -25.06 3.50 -2.28
CA ARG A 93 -26.16 3.28 -1.31
C ARG A 93 -26.95 2.01 -1.59
N ALA A 94 -26.99 1.53 -2.82
CA ALA A 94 -27.59 0.24 -3.15
C ALA A 94 -26.88 -0.93 -2.45
N PHE A 95 -25.60 -0.79 -2.07
CA PHE A 95 -24.87 -1.82 -1.31
C PHE A 95 -25.04 -1.69 0.20
N SER A 96 -25.22 -0.47 0.72
CA SER A 96 -25.49 -0.22 2.15
C SER A 96 -26.13 1.15 2.37
N PRO A 97 -27.23 1.24 3.14
CA PRO A 97 -27.87 2.52 3.47
C PRO A 97 -27.04 3.39 4.42
N LEU A 98 -25.97 2.84 5.01
CA LEU A 98 -25.02 3.60 5.84
C LEU A 98 -24.07 4.47 5.00
N ILE A 99 -24.07 4.33 3.68
CA ILE A 99 -23.22 5.14 2.80
C ILE A 99 -23.85 6.51 2.57
N ASP A 100 -23.07 7.57 2.79
CA ASP A 100 -23.50 8.96 2.62
C ASP A 100 -22.47 9.75 1.82
N ALA A 101 -22.75 11.02 1.54
CA ALA A 101 -21.91 11.86 0.66
C ALA A 101 -20.45 12.01 1.15
N ASP A 102 -20.21 11.81 2.46
CA ASP A 102 -18.87 11.78 3.08
C ASP A 102 -17.99 10.61 2.60
N ILE A 103 -18.55 9.63 1.88
CA ILE A 103 -17.79 8.49 1.35
C ILE A 103 -16.69 8.90 0.36
N PHE A 104 -16.94 9.95 -0.43
CA PHE A 104 -15.99 10.42 -1.44
C PHE A 104 -14.75 11.07 -0.83
N ASP A 105 -14.82 11.52 0.42
CA ASP A 105 -13.65 11.99 1.17
C ASP A 105 -12.70 10.83 1.51
N VAL A 106 -13.26 9.63 1.68
CA VAL A 106 -12.54 8.41 2.07
C VAL A 106 -12.05 7.62 0.85
N LEU A 107 -12.78 7.64 -0.26
CA LEU A 107 -12.43 6.97 -1.52
C LEU A 107 -11.39 7.77 -2.34
N THR A 108 -10.36 8.27 -1.69
CA THR A 108 -9.23 8.94 -2.34
C THR A 108 -7.93 8.21 -2.03
N LEU A 109 -7.01 8.14 -3.00
CA LEU A 109 -5.68 7.56 -2.75
C LEU A 109 -4.94 8.33 -1.66
N GLU A 110 -5.04 9.66 -1.66
CA GLU A 110 -4.46 10.52 -0.64
C GLU A 110 -5.04 10.24 0.74
N GLY A 111 -6.37 10.13 0.85
CA GLY A 111 -7.07 9.82 2.10
C GLY A 111 -6.69 8.44 2.63
N SER A 112 -6.68 7.42 1.77
CA SER A 112 -6.28 6.06 2.10
C SER A 112 -4.86 5.99 2.66
N VAL A 113 -3.90 6.60 1.97
CA VAL A 113 -2.50 6.65 2.41
C VAL A 113 -2.38 7.45 3.71
N ALA A 114 -3.04 8.60 3.82
CA ALA A 114 -3.00 9.45 5.01
C ALA A 114 -3.65 8.81 6.23
N ALA A 115 -4.66 7.94 6.06
CA ALA A 115 -5.38 7.30 7.16
C ALA A 115 -4.51 6.26 7.92
N ARG A 116 -3.51 5.67 7.27
CA ARG A 116 -2.58 4.69 7.89
C ARG A 116 -1.50 5.41 8.70
N ASP A 117 -1.93 6.16 9.71
CA ASP A 117 -1.10 7.09 10.48
C ASP A 117 -0.66 6.60 11.86
N HIS A 118 -0.30 5.33 11.89
CA HIS A 118 0.35 4.66 13.02
C HIS A 118 1.83 4.41 12.69
N LEU A 119 2.62 4.05 13.71
CA LEU A 119 4.03 3.70 13.54
C LEU A 119 4.18 2.58 12.49
N GLY A 120 4.97 2.84 11.45
CA GLY A 120 5.17 1.91 10.33
C GLY A 120 4.12 1.99 9.21
N GLY A 121 3.14 2.88 9.32
CA GLY A 121 2.14 3.11 8.28
C GLY A 121 2.63 3.96 7.10
N THR A 122 1.77 4.06 6.09
CA THR A 122 2.08 4.71 4.81
C THR A 122 1.80 6.22 4.79
N ALA A 123 1.21 6.78 5.85
CA ALA A 123 0.94 8.20 5.93
C ALA A 123 2.22 9.03 5.67
N PRO A 124 2.18 10.12 4.89
CA PRO A 124 3.39 10.85 4.50
C PRO A 124 4.24 11.31 5.69
N ARG A 125 3.59 11.65 6.82
CA ARG A 125 4.30 12.00 8.06
C ARG A 125 5.05 10.81 8.67
N GLN A 126 4.47 9.61 8.65
CA GLN A 126 5.09 8.38 9.14
C GLN A 126 6.27 7.95 8.27
N VAL A 127 6.13 8.05 6.94
CA VAL A 127 7.21 7.75 5.99
C VAL A 127 8.38 8.69 6.19
N ARG A 128 8.14 10.01 6.30
CA ARG A 128 9.21 10.98 6.60
C ARG A 128 9.89 10.68 7.94
N ALA A 129 9.12 10.34 8.97
CA ALA A 129 9.68 9.96 10.27
C ALA A 129 10.50 8.67 10.18
N ALA A 130 10.07 7.69 9.39
CA ALA A 130 10.81 6.45 9.16
C ALA A 130 12.13 6.69 8.43
N VAL A 131 12.15 7.57 7.41
CA VAL A 131 13.38 8.00 6.74
C VAL A 131 14.34 8.66 7.73
N GLY A 132 13.84 9.54 8.61
CA GLY A 132 14.65 10.16 9.65
C GLY A 132 15.29 9.14 10.61
N ARG A 133 14.49 8.17 11.11
CA ARG A 133 15.00 7.09 11.96
C ARG A 133 16.02 6.21 11.24
N ALA A 134 15.79 5.91 9.96
CA ALA A 134 16.70 5.10 9.16
C ALA A 134 18.05 5.79 8.97
N ARG A 135 18.06 7.10 8.66
CA ARG A 135 19.28 7.90 8.56
C ARG A 135 20.05 7.93 9.88
N ALA A 136 19.38 8.28 10.97
CA ALA A 136 20.01 8.30 12.30
C ALA A 136 20.59 6.93 12.68
N ARG A 137 19.95 5.82 12.28
CA ARG A 137 20.50 4.48 12.52
C ARG A 137 21.76 4.22 11.69
N LEU A 138 21.79 4.65 10.43
CA LEU A 138 22.95 4.48 9.54
C LEU A 138 24.13 5.35 9.97
N ASP A 139 23.89 6.55 10.49
CA ASP A 139 24.95 7.44 10.99
C ASP A 139 25.62 6.93 12.29
N ASN A 140 24.98 5.97 12.97
CA ASN A 140 25.44 5.36 14.22
C ASN A 140 26.03 3.94 14.04
N ILE A 141 26.23 3.49 12.79
CA ILE A 141 26.92 2.25 12.42
C ILE A 141 28.31 2.61 11.92
#